data_AF-A0A521R0J5-F1
#
_entry.id   AF-A0A521R0J5-F1
#
_cell.length_a   1.000
_cell.length_b   1.000
_cell.length_c   1.000
_cell.angle_alpha   90.00
_cell.angle_beta   90.00
_cell.angle_gamma   90.00
#
_symmetry.space_group_name_H-M   'P 1'
#
loop_
_entity.id
_entity.type
_entity.pdbx_description
1 polymer ?
#
loop_
_entity_poly.entity_id
_entity_poly.type
_entity_poly.pdbx_seq_one_letter_code
_entity_poly.pdbx_strand_id
1 'polypeptide(L)'
;MSRIRSILDRRGPSLACWTIVAAVLAGAAIGREPAVAIYLASFVYYGLYWYAFAWGVRSFEVFKRDAMLLKAVSVAALAFVYLQAPPDLLSLGVITLGILLNARAAAVLGIDRTYYGHELAGLPARRVTAFPYSLMSHPMIAGNVMAFGGTLLNPAFRAAWWPLAALHVLLNIGLLAMERAGPGRRPAIRLAGLVVLAATAATATMATMMAAGNHAVASRLSQETS
;
A
#
# COMPACT_ATOMS: atom_id res chain seq x y z
N MET A 1 32.78 22.48 7.81
CA MET A 1 31.30 22.45 7.98
C MET A 1 30.52 21.80 6.82
N SER A 2 31.08 21.49 5.64
CA SER A 2 30.31 20.86 4.54
C SER A 2 30.05 19.35 4.69
N ARG A 3 30.93 18.58 5.35
CA ARG A 3 30.74 17.13 5.61
C ARG A 3 29.57 16.79 6.55
N ILE A 4 29.25 17.67 7.51
CA ILE A 4 28.17 17.44 8.46
C ILE A 4 26.81 17.69 7.80
N ARG A 5 26.69 18.70 6.91
CA ARG A 5 25.49 18.91 6.08
C ARG A 5 25.26 17.73 5.12
N SER A 6 26.31 17.16 4.51
CA SER A 6 26.14 16.00 3.61
C SER A 6 25.70 14.71 4.32
N ILE A 7 25.95 14.59 5.64
CA ILE A 7 25.50 13.44 6.44
C ILE A 7 24.04 13.64 6.89
N LEU A 8 23.66 14.88 7.21
CA LEU A 8 22.27 15.22 7.59
C LEU A 8 21.33 15.22 6.38
N ASP A 9 21.76 15.73 5.21
CA ASP A 9 20.99 15.69 3.96
C ASP A 9 20.74 14.26 3.44
N ARG A 10 21.56 13.28 3.87
CA ARG A 10 21.40 11.86 3.48
C ARG A 10 20.46 11.06 4.39
N ARG A 11 20.08 11.59 5.57
CA ARG A 11 19.35 10.81 6.59
C ARG A 11 17.90 11.25 6.81
N GLY A 12 17.47 12.41 6.31
CA GLY A 12 16.06 12.82 6.41
C GLY A 12 15.13 12.03 5.47
N PRO A 13 13.85 11.80 5.83
CA PRO A 13 12.81 11.38 4.88
C PRO A 13 12.77 12.33 3.69
N SER A 14 12.48 11.81 2.51
CA SER A 14 12.33 12.68 1.33
C SER A 14 11.21 13.71 1.58
N LEU A 15 11.33 14.89 0.96
CA LEU A 15 10.25 15.90 0.99
C LEU A 15 8.92 15.29 0.53
N ALA A 16 8.95 14.40 -0.47
CA ALA A 16 7.78 13.66 -0.93
C ALA A 16 7.17 12.81 0.20
N CYS A 17 7.98 12.06 0.96
CA CYS A 17 7.51 11.30 2.12
C CYS A 17 6.86 12.22 3.18
N TRP A 18 7.50 13.34 3.51
CA TRP A 18 6.94 14.30 4.48
C TRP A 18 5.63 14.93 4.01
N THR A 19 5.54 15.35 2.74
CA THR A 19 4.32 15.90 2.17
C THR A 19 3.18 14.89 2.21
N ILE A 20 3.49 13.63 1.86
CA ILE A 20 2.52 12.55 1.88
C ILE A 20 2.05 12.25 3.31
N VAL A 21 2.98 12.13 4.28
CA VAL A 21 2.64 11.91 5.69
C VAL A 21 1.82 13.09 6.25
N ALA A 22 2.21 14.33 5.96
CA ALA A 22 1.48 15.52 6.39
C ALA A 22 0.06 15.55 5.82
N ALA A 23 -0.12 15.17 4.54
CA ALA A 23 -1.43 15.07 3.92
C ALA A 23 -2.30 13.99 4.57
N VAL A 24 -1.71 12.84 4.93
CA VAL A 24 -2.40 11.77 5.68
C VAL A 24 -2.84 12.27 7.06
N LEU A 25 -1.94 12.93 7.80
CA LEU A 25 -2.25 13.47 9.13
C LEU A 25 -3.31 14.58 9.07
N ALA A 26 -3.23 15.49 8.10
CA ALA A 26 -4.22 16.53 7.89
C ALA A 26 -5.59 15.92 7.53
N GLY A 27 -5.62 14.94 6.63
CA GLY A 27 -6.86 14.23 6.27
C GLY A 27 -7.48 13.50 7.46
N ALA A 28 -6.67 12.83 8.29
CA ALA A 28 -7.12 12.20 9.52
C ALA A 28 -7.68 13.22 10.53
N ALA A 29 -7.00 14.35 10.72
CA ALA A 29 -7.42 15.41 11.64
C ALA A 29 -8.73 16.09 11.20
N ILE A 30 -8.92 16.29 9.90
CA ILE A 30 -10.15 16.86 9.33
C ILE A 30 -11.31 15.86 9.43
N GLY A 31 -11.04 14.58 9.12
CA GLY A 31 -12.08 13.55 9.08
C GLY A 31 -12.68 13.21 10.44
N ARG A 32 -11.93 13.39 11.54
CA ARG A 32 -12.29 13.00 12.93
C ARG A 32 -12.68 11.53 13.14
N GLU A 33 -12.68 10.72 12.09
CA GLU A 33 -13.05 9.31 12.08
C GLU A 33 -11.80 8.42 11.99
N PRO A 34 -11.61 7.45 12.90
CA PRO A 34 -10.46 6.53 12.88
C PRO A 34 -10.34 5.75 11.56
N ALA A 35 -11.46 5.46 10.90
CA ALA A 35 -11.47 4.79 9.61
C ALA A 35 -10.75 5.59 8.52
N VAL A 36 -10.92 6.92 8.47
CA VAL A 36 -10.19 7.78 7.51
C VAL A 36 -8.69 7.62 7.69
N ALA A 37 -8.21 7.65 8.94
CA ALA A 37 -6.80 7.50 9.25
C ALA A 37 -6.24 6.14 8.78
N ILE A 38 -7.00 5.06 8.98
CA ILE A 38 -6.64 3.71 8.52
C ILE A 38 -6.55 3.66 6.99
N TYR A 39 -7.52 4.21 6.26
CA TYR A 39 -7.49 4.25 4.80
C TYR A 39 -6.28 5.05 4.30
N LEU A 40 -6.08 6.26 4.83
CA LEU A 40 -4.97 7.12 4.42
C LEU A 40 -3.60 6.46 4.71
N ALA A 41 -3.42 5.88 5.88
CA ALA A 41 -2.21 5.14 6.25
C ALA A 41 -1.99 3.89 5.38
N SER A 42 -3.07 3.20 5.00
CA SER A 42 -3.01 1.99 4.19
C SER A 42 -2.53 2.24 2.76
N PHE A 43 -2.83 3.41 2.17
CA PHE A 43 -2.50 3.67 0.76
C PHE A 43 -1.32 4.60 0.50
N VAL A 44 -0.79 5.20 1.57
CA VAL A 44 0.30 6.19 1.55
C VAL A 44 1.51 5.77 0.69
N TYR A 45 1.91 4.49 0.74
CA TYR A 45 3.10 4.00 0.06
C TYR A 45 2.87 3.81 -1.46
N TYR A 46 1.63 3.58 -1.91
CA TYR A 46 1.32 3.54 -3.35
C TYR A 46 1.48 4.91 -3.98
N GLY A 47 1.12 5.98 -3.24
CA GLY A 47 1.38 7.35 -3.66
C GLY A 47 2.87 7.62 -3.86
N LEU A 48 3.72 7.11 -2.96
CA LEU A 48 5.18 7.21 -3.10
C LEU A 48 5.69 6.45 -4.32
N TYR A 49 5.22 5.21 -4.56
CA TYR A 49 5.60 4.44 -5.75
C TYR A 49 5.17 5.14 -7.04
N TRP A 50 3.91 5.59 -7.12
CA TRP A 50 3.43 6.34 -8.27
C TRP A 50 4.29 7.57 -8.53
N TYR A 51 4.58 8.37 -7.50
CA TYR A 51 5.44 9.54 -7.61
C TYR A 51 6.82 9.18 -8.20
N ALA A 52 7.42 8.11 -7.69
CA ALA A 52 8.71 7.61 -8.19
C ALA A 52 8.64 7.19 -9.66
N PHE A 53 7.59 6.51 -10.11
CA PHE A 53 7.43 6.13 -11.53
C PHE A 53 7.16 7.34 -12.43
N ALA A 54 6.40 8.32 -11.95
CA ALA A 54 5.97 9.48 -12.72
C ALA A 54 7.07 10.55 -12.89
N TRP A 55 7.93 10.73 -11.89
CA TRP A 55 8.97 11.77 -11.86
C TRP A 55 10.39 11.24 -11.67
N GLY A 56 10.58 9.95 -11.37
CA GLY A 56 11.87 9.39 -11.01
C GLY A 56 12.20 9.62 -9.53
N VAL A 57 13.36 9.11 -9.11
CA VAL A 57 13.89 9.28 -7.74
C VAL A 57 15.23 9.99 -7.80
N ARG A 58 15.46 10.93 -6.87
CA ARG A 58 16.76 11.62 -6.76
C ARG A 58 17.81 10.76 -6.07
N SER A 59 17.39 9.98 -5.07
CA SER A 59 18.24 9.04 -4.34
C SER A 59 17.48 7.74 -4.15
N PHE A 60 18.01 6.67 -4.73
CA PHE A 60 17.39 5.35 -4.65
C PHE A 60 17.38 4.80 -3.21
N GLU A 61 18.46 5.05 -2.45
CA GLU A 61 18.55 4.64 -1.04
C GLU A 61 17.47 5.29 -0.16
N VAL A 62 17.27 6.60 -0.31
CA VAL A 62 16.23 7.33 0.44
C VAL A 62 14.84 6.80 0.06
N PHE A 63 14.59 6.61 -1.24
CA PHE A 63 13.33 6.07 -1.71
C PHE A 63 13.05 4.67 -1.14
N LYS A 64 14.02 3.75 -1.18
CA LYS A 64 13.88 2.40 -0.62
C LYS A 64 13.49 2.45 0.85
N ARG A 65 14.22 3.22 1.65
CA ARG A 65 13.94 3.35 3.09
C ARG A 65 12.55 3.90 3.33
N ASP A 66 12.17 4.99 2.65
CA ASP A 66 10.86 5.62 2.81
C ASP A 66 9.74 4.63 2.38
N ALA A 67 9.93 3.91 1.27
CA ALA A 67 8.98 2.91 0.79
C ALA A 67 8.86 1.70 1.75
N MET A 68 9.95 1.25 2.36
CA MET A 68 9.93 0.20 3.39
C MET A 68 9.13 0.65 4.61
N LEU A 69 9.40 1.85 5.12
CA LEU A 69 8.72 2.39 6.30
C LEU A 69 7.22 2.59 6.04
N LEU A 70 6.86 3.24 4.94
CA LEU A 70 5.46 3.49 4.59
C LEU A 70 4.69 2.19 4.30
N LYS A 71 5.34 1.20 3.67
CA LYS A 71 4.72 -0.12 3.48
C LYS A 71 4.49 -0.83 4.81
N ALA A 72 5.42 -0.72 5.76
CA ALA A 72 5.25 -1.30 7.10
C ALA A 72 4.07 -0.65 7.84
N VAL A 73 3.96 0.69 7.80
CA VAL A 73 2.81 1.42 8.36
C VAL A 73 1.50 0.97 7.74
N SER A 74 1.46 0.87 6.41
CA SER A 74 0.28 0.40 5.68
C SER A 74 -0.15 -1.01 6.06
N VAL A 75 0.79 -1.96 6.10
CA VAL A 75 0.50 -3.34 6.51
C VAL A 75 0.06 -3.40 7.97
N ALA A 76 0.66 -2.60 8.85
CA ALA A 76 0.26 -2.51 10.25
C ALA A 76 -1.17 -1.97 10.41
N ALA A 77 -1.55 -0.94 9.63
CA ALA A 77 -2.90 -0.39 9.63
C ALA A 77 -3.94 -1.43 9.20
N LEU A 78 -3.66 -2.18 8.12
CA LEU A 78 -4.53 -3.28 7.67
C LEU A 78 -4.59 -4.41 8.71
N ALA A 79 -3.45 -4.82 9.27
CA ALA A 79 -3.41 -5.87 10.29
C ALA A 79 -4.22 -5.47 11.53
N PHE A 80 -4.13 -4.20 11.95
CA PHE A 80 -4.87 -3.67 13.09
C PHE A 80 -6.40 -3.83 12.93
N VAL A 81 -6.95 -3.55 11.75
CA VAL A 81 -8.39 -3.74 11.51
C VAL A 81 -8.76 -5.20 11.28
N TYR A 82 -7.88 -6.00 10.66
CA TYR A 82 -8.13 -7.42 10.44
C TYR A 82 -8.20 -8.21 11.77
N LEU A 83 -7.30 -7.91 12.71
CA LEU A 83 -7.24 -8.59 14.00
C LEU A 83 -8.41 -8.25 14.94
N GLN A 84 -9.25 -7.27 14.60
CA GLN A 84 -10.49 -6.99 15.32
C GLN A 84 -11.64 -7.91 14.89
N ALA A 85 -11.54 -8.56 13.72
CA ALA A 85 -12.50 -9.56 13.29
C ALA A 85 -12.26 -10.89 14.03
N PRO A 86 -13.30 -11.72 14.25
CA PRO A 86 -13.12 -13.09 14.73
C PRO A 86 -12.14 -13.87 13.86
N PRO A 87 -11.29 -14.73 14.44
CA PRO A 87 -10.28 -15.45 13.67
C PRO A 87 -10.93 -16.40 12.65
N ASP A 88 -10.41 -16.39 11.43
CA ASP A 88 -10.83 -17.27 10.35
C ASP A 88 -9.59 -18.00 9.80
N LEU A 89 -9.53 -19.33 10.02
CA LEU A 89 -8.33 -20.12 9.72
C LEU A 89 -8.01 -20.18 8.22
N LEU A 90 -9.04 -20.19 7.37
CA LEU A 90 -8.85 -20.20 5.92
C LEU A 90 -8.23 -18.88 5.47
N SER A 91 -8.80 -17.76 5.92
CA SER A 91 -8.29 -16.41 5.69
C SER A 91 -6.85 -16.27 6.16
N LEU A 92 -6.55 -16.67 7.41
CA LEU A 92 -5.21 -16.65 7.99
C LEU A 92 -4.22 -17.50 7.20
N GLY A 93 -4.63 -18.69 6.75
CA GLY A 93 -3.81 -19.57 5.92
C GLY A 93 -3.42 -18.93 4.59
N VAL A 94 -4.39 -18.33 3.90
CA VAL A 94 -4.14 -17.63 2.62
C VAL A 94 -3.28 -16.39 2.82
N ILE A 95 -3.52 -15.61 3.88
CA ILE A 95 -2.70 -14.43 4.23
C ILE A 95 -1.25 -14.85 4.47
N THR A 96 -1.05 -15.87 5.29
CA THR A 96 0.27 -16.38 5.67
C THR A 96 1.02 -16.88 4.44
N LEU A 97 0.39 -17.66 3.57
CA LEU A 97 0.99 -18.13 2.32
C LEU A 97 1.41 -16.97 1.40
N GLY A 98 0.57 -15.93 1.29
CA GLY A 98 0.91 -14.72 0.52
C GLY A 98 2.13 -13.98 1.08
N ILE A 99 2.21 -13.83 2.41
CA ILE A 99 3.35 -13.21 3.08
C ILE A 99 4.63 -14.04 2.90
N LEU A 100 4.55 -15.37 3.04
CA LEU A 100 5.70 -16.25 2.83
C LEU A 100 6.20 -16.22 1.39
N LEU A 101 5.28 -16.18 0.42
CA LEU A 101 5.62 -16.02 -0.99
C LEU A 101 6.35 -14.70 -1.24
N ASN A 102 5.87 -13.60 -0.65
CA ASN A 102 6.53 -12.30 -0.70
C ASN A 102 7.92 -12.31 -0.09
N ALA A 103 8.07 -12.87 1.12
CA ALA A 103 9.35 -12.95 1.82
C ALA A 103 10.35 -13.77 1.00
N ARG A 104 9.93 -14.92 0.46
CA ARG A 104 10.76 -15.76 -0.38
C ARG A 104 11.15 -15.08 -1.69
N ALA A 105 10.21 -14.40 -2.35
CA ALA A 105 10.50 -13.63 -3.56
C ALA A 105 11.51 -12.50 -3.29
N ALA A 106 11.31 -11.72 -2.21
CA ALA A 106 12.22 -10.65 -1.82
C ALA A 106 13.63 -11.15 -1.48
N ALA A 107 13.74 -12.27 -0.75
CA ALA A 107 15.02 -12.88 -0.41
C ALA A 107 15.81 -13.32 -1.65
N VAL A 108 15.12 -13.84 -2.67
CA VAL A 108 15.74 -14.29 -3.92
C VAL A 108 16.08 -13.12 -4.85
N LEU A 109 15.20 -12.13 -4.94
CA LEU A 109 15.36 -10.99 -5.84
C LEU A 109 16.39 -9.96 -5.30
N GLY A 110 16.46 -9.85 -3.98
CA GLY A 110 17.26 -8.85 -3.27
C GLY A 110 16.53 -7.51 -3.13
N ILE A 111 16.87 -6.77 -2.08
CA ILE A 111 16.16 -5.54 -1.68
C ILE A 111 16.14 -4.50 -2.80
N ASP A 112 17.23 -4.30 -3.52
CA ASP A 112 17.32 -3.27 -4.57
C ASP A 112 16.35 -3.51 -5.71
N ARG A 113 16.14 -4.77 -6.08
CA ARG A 113 15.24 -5.11 -7.19
C ARG A 113 13.78 -5.20 -6.74
N THR A 114 13.52 -5.53 -5.47
CA THR A 114 12.18 -5.46 -4.88
C THR A 114 11.57 -4.06 -4.93
N TYR A 115 12.41 -3.02 -4.88
CA TYR A 115 11.97 -1.62 -4.94
C TYR A 115 12.18 -1.01 -6.33
N TYR A 116 12.00 -1.79 -7.39
CA TYR A 116 12.06 -1.32 -8.79
C TYR A 116 13.41 -0.68 -9.17
N GLY A 117 14.51 -1.22 -8.65
CA GLY A 117 15.84 -0.68 -8.95
C GLY A 117 16.21 -0.75 -10.43
N HIS A 118 15.59 -1.63 -11.23
CA HIS A 118 15.77 -1.63 -12.68
C HIS A 118 15.16 -0.36 -13.30
N GLU A 119 13.92 -0.04 -12.94
CA GLU A 119 13.14 1.05 -13.51
C GLU A 119 13.53 2.43 -12.95
N LEU A 120 13.86 2.48 -11.65
CA LEU A 120 14.09 3.73 -10.91
C LEU A 120 15.57 4.07 -10.74
N ALA A 121 16.46 3.06 -10.74
CA ALA A 121 17.89 3.24 -10.53
C ALA A 121 18.76 2.72 -11.69
N GLY A 122 18.15 2.24 -12.78
CA GLY A 122 18.89 1.77 -13.96
C GLY A 122 19.74 0.54 -13.72
N LEU A 123 19.43 -0.28 -12.70
CA LEU A 123 20.12 -1.55 -12.49
C LEU A 123 19.99 -2.44 -13.73
N PRO A 124 21.01 -3.22 -14.11
CA PRO A 124 20.92 -4.07 -15.29
C PRO A 124 19.78 -5.07 -15.18
N ALA A 125 19.13 -5.40 -16.30
CA ALA A 125 18.12 -6.46 -16.33
C ALA A 125 18.74 -7.79 -15.86
N ARG A 126 18.02 -8.55 -15.02
CA ARG A 126 18.47 -9.84 -14.52
C ARG A 126 17.31 -10.81 -14.52
N ARG A 127 17.49 -11.96 -15.18
CA ARG A 127 16.57 -13.08 -15.08
C ARG A 127 16.91 -13.91 -13.85
N VAL A 128 15.93 -14.07 -12.98
CA VAL A 128 16.03 -14.90 -11.78
C VAL A 128 15.28 -16.20 -12.07
N THR A 129 15.95 -17.34 -11.85
CA THR A 129 15.39 -18.68 -12.14
C THR A 129 15.14 -19.51 -10.88
N ALA A 130 15.42 -18.99 -9.69
CA ALA A 130 15.14 -19.66 -8.43
C ALA A 130 13.66 -19.47 -8.03
N PHE A 131 13.08 -20.45 -7.34
CA PHE A 131 11.72 -20.35 -6.80
C PHE A 131 11.59 -19.12 -5.87
N PRO A 132 10.58 -18.25 -6.08
CA PRO A 132 9.35 -18.50 -6.85
C PRO A 132 9.35 -17.95 -8.28
N TYR A 133 10.43 -17.28 -8.71
CA TYR A 133 10.57 -16.73 -10.07
C TYR A 133 10.69 -17.80 -11.16
N SER A 134 11.01 -19.04 -10.78
CA SER A 134 10.96 -20.20 -11.69
C SER A 134 9.54 -20.54 -12.19
N LEU A 135 8.50 -20.16 -11.42
CA LEU A 135 7.11 -20.52 -11.71
C LEU A 135 6.32 -19.37 -12.32
N MET A 136 6.62 -18.13 -11.91
CA MET A 136 5.88 -16.95 -12.35
C MET A 136 6.77 -15.70 -12.36
N SER A 137 6.45 -14.73 -13.22
CA SER A 137 7.27 -13.53 -13.40
C SER A 137 7.18 -12.53 -12.23
N HIS A 138 6.02 -12.45 -11.56
CA HIS A 138 5.77 -11.44 -10.52
C HIS A 138 5.21 -12.06 -9.22
N PRO A 139 5.99 -12.96 -8.56
CA PRO A 139 5.54 -13.66 -7.36
C PRO A 139 5.24 -12.72 -6.18
N MET A 140 5.87 -11.54 -6.13
CA MET A 140 5.56 -10.53 -5.11
C MET A 140 4.17 -9.90 -5.29
N ILE A 141 3.73 -9.69 -6.53
CA ILE A 141 2.39 -9.17 -6.77
C ILE A 141 1.37 -10.26 -6.45
N ALA A 142 1.63 -11.50 -6.86
CA ALA A 142 0.79 -12.65 -6.48
C ALA A 142 0.69 -12.81 -4.95
N GLY A 143 1.82 -12.72 -4.23
CA GLY A 143 1.86 -12.78 -2.77
C GLY A 143 1.07 -11.66 -2.11
N ASN A 144 1.18 -10.42 -2.60
CA ASN A 144 0.34 -9.31 -2.13
C ASN A 144 -1.15 -9.53 -2.43
N VAL A 145 -1.52 -10.01 -3.63
CA VAL A 145 -2.91 -10.30 -3.99
C VAL A 145 -3.49 -11.40 -3.10
N MET A 146 -2.71 -12.46 -2.81
CA MET A 146 -3.10 -13.49 -1.85
C MET A 146 -3.23 -12.92 -0.43
N ALA A 147 -2.26 -12.13 0.03
CA ALA A 147 -2.29 -11.58 1.38
C ALA A 147 -3.49 -10.64 1.59
N PHE A 148 -3.69 -9.68 0.70
CA PHE A 148 -4.79 -8.73 0.79
C PHE A 148 -6.13 -9.37 0.46
N GLY A 149 -6.20 -10.17 -0.61
CA GLY A 149 -7.41 -10.91 -0.98
C GLY A 149 -7.82 -11.95 0.07
N GLY A 150 -6.86 -12.56 0.76
CA GLY A 150 -7.10 -13.49 1.86
C GLY A 150 -7.89 -12.87 3.01
N THR A 151 -7.71 -11.57 3.29
CA THR A 151 -8.52 -10.86 4.30
C THR A 151 -10.02 -10.85 3.95
N LEU A 152 -10.37 -10.82 2.65
CA LEU A 152 -11.76 -10.85 2.18
C LEU A 152 -12.44 -12.21 2.38
N LEU A 153 -11.69 -13.27 2.71
CA LEU A 153 -12.28 -14.57 3.05
C LEU A 153 -12.98 -14.53 4.40
N ASN A 154 -12.50 -13.71 5.34
CA ASN A 154 -13.13 -13.50 6.64
C ASN A 154 -14.45 -12.70 6.46
N PRO A 155 -15.62 -13.27 6.79
CA PRO A 155 -16.91 -12.61 6.56
C PRO A 155 -17.09 -11.30 7.34
N ALA A 156 -16.62 -11.25 8.60
CA ALA A 156 -16.75 -10.07 9.45
C ALA A 156 -15.86 -8.93 8.95
N PHE A 157 -14.61 -9.24 8.56
CA PHE A 157 -13.73 -8.27 7.93
C PHE A 157 -14.33 -7.76 6.62
N ARG A 158 -14.81 -8.66 5.75
CA ARG A 158 -15.41 -8.29 4.46
C ARG A 158 -16.63 -7.39 4.63
N ALA A 159 -17.49 -7.63 5.62
CA ALA A 159 -18.67 -6.80 5.85
C ALA A 159 -18.33 -5.32 6.13
N ALA A 160 -17.22 -5.06 6.84
CA ALA A 160 -16.86 -3.71 7.28
C ALA A 160 -15.75 -3.06 6.44
N TRP A 161 -14.77 -3.83 5.97
CA TRP A 161 -13.50 -3.34 5.43
C TRP A 161 -13.17 -3.87 4.03
N TRP A 162 -14.12 -4.48 3.31
CA TRP A 162 -13.84 -4.98 1.96
C TRP A 162 -13.22 -3.95 1.00
N PRO A 163 -13.59 -2.64 1.00
CA PRO A 163 -13.00 -1.71 0.05
C PRO A 163 -11.52 -1.50 0.31
N LEU A 164 -11.09 -1.59 1.58
CA LEU A 164 -9.69 -1.46 1.98
C LEU A 164 -8.83 -2.55 1.32
N ALA A 165 -9.24 -3.81 1.47
CA ALA A 165 -8.53 -4.95 0.89
C ALA A 165 -8.64 -5.01 -0.64
N ALA A 166 -9.81 -4.74 -1.20
CA ALA A 166 -10.01 -4.70 -2.64
C ALA A 166 -9.13 -3.63 -3.30
N LEU A 167 -9.05 -2.44 -2.71
CA LEU A 167 -8.22 -1.36 -3.23
C LEU A 167 -6.72 -1.70 -3.13
N HIS A 168 -6.28 -2.37 -2.06
CA HIS A 168 -4.91 -2.90 -2.00
C HIS A 168 -4.61 -3.86 -3.16
N VAL A 169 -5.52 -4.78 -3.48
CA VAL A 169 -5.37 -5.71 -4.61
C VAL A 169 -5.28 -4.94 -5.93
N LEU A 170 -6.21 -4.02 -6.18
CA LEU A 170 -6.24 -3.22 -7.40
C LEU A 170 -4.98 -2.37 -7.57
N LEU A 171 -4.50 -1.73 -6.50
CA LEU A 171 -3.30 -0.90 -6.54
C LEU A 171 -2.03 -1.72 -6.76
N ASN A 172 -1.95 -2.96 -6.26
CA ASN A 172 -0.84 -3.86 -6.60
C ASN A 172 -0.85 -4.25 -8.09
N ILE A 173 -2.02 -4.47 -8.66
CA ILE A 173 -2.15 -4.70 -10.11
C ILE A 173 -1.76 -3.43 -10.88
N GLY A 174 -2.14 -2.25 -10.38
CA GLY A 174 -1.72 -0.96 -10.93
C GLY A 174 -0.20 -0.77 -10.92
N LEU A 175 0.48 -1.17 -9.83
CA LEU A 175 1.95 -1.18 -9.77
C LEU A 175 2.57 -2.06 -10.85
N LEU A 176 2.02 -3.27 -11.04
CA LEU A 176 2.45 -4.16 -12.13
C LEU A 176 2.24 -3.53 -13.51
N ALA A 177 1.12 -2.84 -13.72
CA ALA A 177 0.86 -2.13 -14.97
C ALA A 177 1.88 -1.00 -15.21
N MET A 178 2.26 -0.25 -14.16
CA MET A 178 3.30 0.79 -14.26
C MET A 178 4.68 0.18 -14.56
N GLU A 179 5.04 -0.92 -13.89
CA GLU A 179 6.28 -1.68 -14.16
C GLU A 179 6.34 -2.11 -15.64
N ARG A 180 5.26 -2.70 -16.16
CA ARG A 180 5.15 -3.14 -17.56
C ARG A 180 5.18 -1.99 -18.57
N ALA A 181 4.58 -0.86 -18.24
CA ALA A 181 4.55 0.32 -19.12
C ALA A 181 5.94 0.95 -19.28
N GLY A 182 6.77 0.84 -18.24
CA GLY A 182 8.14 1.31 -18.23
C GLY A 182 8.29 2.85 -18.29
N PRO A 183 9.54 3.35 -18.34
CA PRO A 183 9.83 4.78 -18.29
C PRO A 183 9.28 5.58 -19.49
N GLY A 184 9.06 4.94 -20.64
CA GLY A 184 8.57 5.59 -21.86
C GLY A 184 7.13 6.12 -21.76
N ARG A 185 6.35 5.68 -20.76
CA ARG A 185 4.94 6.08 -20.59
C ARG A 185 4.69 7.01 -19.40
N ARG A 186 5.71 7.73 -18.92
CA ARG A 186 5.61 8.68 -17.79
C ARG A 186 4.43 9.65 -17.87
N PRO A 187 4.10 10.29 -19.02
CA PRO A 187 2.94 11.19 -19.09
C PRO A 187 1.61 10.49 -18.78
N ALA A 188 1.41 9.28 -19.30
CA ALA A 188 0.22 8.48 -19.02
C ALA A 188 0.17 8.02 -17.56
N ILE A 189 1.32 7.63 -16.99
CA ILE A 189 1.45 7.23 -15.57
C ILE A 189 1.09 8.40 -14.64
N ARG A 190 1.51 9.64 -14.97
CA ARG A 190 1.15 10.84 -14.22
C ARG A 190 -0.36 11.02 -14.14
N LEU A 191 -1.04 10.99 -15.29
CA LEU A 191 -2.49 11.17 -15.34
C LEU A 191 -3.23 10.03 -14.63
N ALA A 192 -2.84 8.78 -14.90
CA ALA A 192 -3.46 7.61 -14.31
C ALA A 192 -3.34 7.61 -12.78
N GLY A 193 -2.18 7.94 -12.22
CA GLY A 193 -2.04 7.95 -10.76
C GLY A 193 -2.77 9.10 -10.07
N LEU A 194 -2.96 10.26 -10.72
CA LEU A 194 -3.84 11.30 -10.18
C LEU A 194 -5.29 10.79 -10.05
N VAL A 195 -5.79 10.07 -11.07
CA VAL A 195 -7.11 9.45 -11.04
C VAL A 195 -7.19 8.41 -9.92
N VAL A 196 -6.18 7.56 -9.78
CA VAL A 196 -6.12 6.52 -8.75
C VAL A 196 -6.08 7.12 -7.34
N LEU A 197 -5.30 8.18 -7.12
CA LEU A 197 -5.25 8.88 -5.84
C LEU A 197 -6.60 9.52 -5.50
N ALA A 198 -7.24 10.17 -6.48
CA ALA A 198 -8.57 10.75 -6.31
C ALA A 198 -9.61 9.67 -5.99
N ALA A 199 -9.60 8.54 -6.69
CA ALA A 199 -10.49 7.42 -6.42
C ALA A 199 -10.26 6.79 -5.04
N THR A 200 -9.00 6.72 -4.59
CA THR A 200 -8.64 6.22 -3.26
C THR A 200 -9.18 7.14 -2.17
N ALA A 201 -9.00 8.46 -2.34
CA ALA A 201 -9.56 9.45 -1.42
C ALA A 201 -11.09 9.41 -1.39
N ALA A 202 -11.74 9.33 -2.55
CA ALA A 202 -13.20 9.22 -2.65
C ALA A 202 -13.73 7.94 -1.97
N THR A 203 -13.06 6.82 -2.17
CA THR A 203 -13.41 5.53 -1.55
C THR A 203 -13.29 5.60 -0.03
N ALA A 204 -12.24 6.25 0.49
CA ALA A 204 -12.08 6.47 1.94
C ALA A 204 -13.27 7.29 2.50
N THR A 205 -13.66 8.37 1.82
CA THR A 205 -14.80 9.20 2.22
C THR A 205 -16.12 8.44 2.17
N MET A 206 -16.37 7.66 1.11
CA MET A 206 -17.58 6.85 0.97
C MET A 206 -17.67 5.77 2.05
N ALA A 207 -16.57 5.06 2.32
CA ALA A 207 -16.52 4.04 3.36
C ALA A 207 -16.85 4.63 4.74
N THR A 208 -16.38 5.86 5.02
CA THR A 208 -16.71 6.54 6.28
C THR A 208 -18.16 6.98 6.37
N MET A 209 -18.76 7.42 5.26
CA MET A 209 -20.19 7.75 5.25
C MET A 209 -21.06 6.52 5.49
N MET A 210 -20.68 5.36 4.93
CA MET A 210 -21.39 4.10 5.17
C MET A 210 -21.25 3.61 6.62
N ALA A 211 -20.05 3.71 7.20
CA ALA A 211 -19.81 3.34 8.60
C ALA A 211 -20.62 4.23 9.57
N ALA A 212 -20.64 5.54 9.34
CA ALA A 212 -21.43 6.48 10.15
C ALA A 212 -22.94 6.22 10.03
N GLY A 213 -23.43 5.90 8.82
CA GLY A 213 -24.84 5.55 8.59
C GLY A 213 -25.28 4.32 9.38
N ASN A 214 -24.47 3.27 9.41
CA ASN A 214 -24.78 2.04 10.15
C ASN A 214 -24.85 2.28 11.67
N HIS A 215 -23.96 3.12 12.22
CA HIS A 215 -24.02 3.51 13.64
C HIS A 215 -25.29 4.31 13.98
N ALA A 216 -25.71 5.22 13.11
CA ALA A 216 -26.91 6.03 13.33
C ALA A 216 -28.21 5.20 13.26
N VAL A 217 -28.25 4.15 12.44
CA VAL A 217 -29.40 3.23 12.39
C VAL A 217 -29.44 2.35 13.64
N ALA A 218 -28.28 1.80 14.06
CA ALA A 218 -28.21 0.96 15.25
C ALA A 218 -28.63 1.71 16.53
N SER A 219 -28.24 2.98 16.67
CA SER A 219 -28.61 3.80 17.85
C SER A 219 -30.10 4.15 17.91
N ARG A 220 -30.78 4.31 16.76
CA ARG A 220 -32.24 4.51 16.73
C ARG A 220 -32.99 3.25 17.14
N LEU A 221 -32.57 2.09 16.65
CA LEU A 221 -33.19 0.82 17.01
C LEU A 221 -33.04 0.50 18.50
N SER A 222 -31.93 0.86 19.14
CA SER A 222 -31.77 0.70 20.59
C SER A 222 -32.64 1.67 21.40
N GLN A 223 -32.92 2.87 20.87
CA GLN A 223 -33.82 3.83 21.51
C GLN A 223 -35.30 3.42 21.38
N GLU A 224 -35.71 2.81 20.26
CA GLU A 224 -37.09 2.35 20.06
C GLU A 224 -37.44 1.08 20.85
N THR A 225 -36.44 0.36 21.34
CA THR A 225 -36.59 -0.89 22.12
C THR A 225 -36.48 -0.69 23.63
N SER A 226 -36.28 0.55 24.09
CA SER A 226 -36.21 0.95 25.51
C SER A 226 -37.46 1.70 25.92
#